data_AF-A0A821A9Q8-F1
#
_entry.id   AF-A0A821A9Q8-F1
#
_cell.length_a   1.000
_cell.length_b   1.000
_cell.length_c   1.000
_cell.angle_alpha   90.00
_cell.angle_beta   90.00
_cell.angle_gamma   90.00
#
_symmetry.space_group_name_H-M   'P 1'
#
loop_
_entity.id
_entity.type
_entity.pdbx_description
1 polymer ?
#
loop_
_entity_poly.entity_id
_entity_poly.type
_entity_poly.pdbx_seq_one_letter_code
_entity_poly.pdbx_strand_id
1 'polypeptide(L)'
;MNSLEETLNDRYRHLNLANEQRCDFDRIMTKLNEWIKNTEQQLKDPFTNDLQQTINILKEKSKSIQALFQSTKDRMNEFEDLTRIHGIVASTLNDAEQITLNEKYTVLKDKYNRLLDSLNQRIVLLDEAIRERNEFDQQNDRLQVFYKQVENEFTKQKQQKLNDINYPSNERRLEQFKQLLKQLDEITNNFKEVTRIQRLLTNKGHRIDFRMGGELNANLKNLDGQIHNEIERIERALQTENDFHHLDKELDSYLQISSEQLKSSQHHQDKGIIFQTVSDRLQQAEHELNKLNQLSERLVNDLPRSQYEQLKRIIERRQERLLTLNKTCQQARGEHEHMIKTQHKLNEDLITINDWFRRLIQDLSQPFELNLSLNNVNDLRDSMNQLAISIDQRLVRIEQALRDEPNLINSSDAEIRERLNIVEELKHQVKSHLNKQRIILDDVHQGITQYIKLTTEVKTVICDADFKLAPFFDGYDRKRLDEHEKELNFLEEVCAEQNYRLVEAHKIVETFRSHLRSNARDLCDNQLRNFQQTIEDLETRIHQRRKEIDEIRQKSNRFSSSIVHLQSNADHLLHMIEKSPDVK
;
A
#
# COMPACT_ATOMS: atom_id res chain seq x y z
N MET A 1 -33.45 106.37 115.86
CA MET A 1 -32.54 107.07 114.94
C MET A 1 -31.41 106.14 114.51
N ASN A 2 -30.46 105.76 115.37
CA ASN A 2 -29.32 104.90 114.99
C ASN A 2 -29.69 103.56 114.32
N SER A 3 -30.70 102.84 114.83
CA SER A 3 -31.18 101.57 114.21
C SER A 3 -31.84 101.77 112.83
N LEU A 4 -32.46 102.93 112.59
CA LEU A 4 -33.08 103.25 111.29
C LEU A 4 -32.01 103.62 110.25
N GLU A 5 -30.96 104.31 110.70
CA GLU A 5 -29.78 104.67 109.91
C GLU A 5 -28.94 103.44 109.54
N GLU A 6 -28.78 102.48 110.46
CA GLU A 6 -28.13 101.20 110.20
C GLU A 6 -28.92 100.36 109.18
N THR A 7 -30.25 100.29 109.33
CA THR A 7 -31.14 99.61 108.37
C THR A 7 -31.12 100.27 106.98
N LEU A 8 -31.04 101.60 106.91
CA LEU A 8 -30.93 102.34 105.66
C LEU A 8 -29.56 102.16 105.00
N ASN A 9 -28.48 102.17 105.77
CA ASN A 9 -27.13 101.91 105.28
C ASN A 9 -26.97 100.47 104.78
N ASP A 10 -27.57 99.49 105.45
CA ASP A 10 -27.59 98.11 104.99
C ASP A 10 -28.41 97.96 103.72
N ARG A 11 -29.60 98.59 103.63
CA ARG A 11 -30.37 98.63 102.37
C ARG A 11 -29.59 99.28 101.23
N TYR A 12 -28.84 100.35 101.50
CA TYR A 12 -28.03 101.04 100.50
C TYR A 12 -26.83 100.19 100.06
N ARG A 13 -26.16 99.48 100.98
CA ARG A 13 -25.11 98.50 100.65
C ARG A 13 -25.64 97.35 99.82
N HIS A 14 -26.81 96.81 100.16
CA HIS A 14 -27.46 95.75 99.39
C HIS A 14 -27.85 96.21 97.98
N LEU A 15 -28.33 97.45 97.84
CA LEU A 15 -28.67 98.04 96.54
C LEU A 15 -27.42 98.28 95.66
N ASN A 16 -26.32 98.76 96.24
CA ASN A 16 -25.06 98.94 95.51
C ASN A 16 -24.47 97.59 95.05
N LEU A 17 -24.48 96.57 95.91
CA LEU A 17 -24.03 95.23 95.55
C LEU A 17 -24.89 94.61 94.43
N ALA A 18 -26.22 94.79 94.48
CA ALA A 18 -27.12 94.32 93.43
C ALA A 18 -26.89 95.05 92.09
N ASN A 19 -26.59 96.36 92.13
CA ASN A 19 -26.23 97.13 90.94
C ASN A 19 -24.88 96.72 90.34
N GLU A 20 -23.88 96.44 91.18
CA GLU A 20 -22.59 95.89 90.74
C GLU A 20 -22.77 94.51 90.07
N GLN A 21 -23.56 93.64 90.68
CA GLN A 21 -23.88 92.32 90.13
C GLN A 21 -24.69 92.40 88.81
N ARG A 22 -25.57 93.40 88.66
CA ARG A 22 -26.29 93.66 87.41
C ARG A 22 -25.33 94.13 86.30
N CYS A 23 -24.39 95.01 86.62
CA CYS A 23 -23.34 95.42 85.67
C CYS A 23 -22.45 94.25 85.24
N ASP A 24 -22.08 93.39 86.20
CA ASP A 24 -21.31 92.18 85.93
C ASP A 24 -22.09 91.19 85.06
N PHE A 25 -23.40 91.01 85.32
CA PHE A 25 -24.29 90.21 84.48
C PHE A 25 -24.31 90.70 83.04
N ASP A 26 -24.59 92.00 82.81
CA ASP A 26 -24.66 92.57 81.46
C ASP A 26 -23.31 92.50 80.72
N ARG A 27 -22.19 92.66 81.44
CA ARG A 27 -20.84 92.49 80.90
C ARG A 27 -20.59 91.05 80.44
N ILE A 28 -20.90 90.06 81.27
CA ILE A 28 -20.72 88.64 80.94
C ILE A 28 -21.65 88.23 79.80
N MET A 29 -22.92 88.66 79.83
CA MET A 29 -23.90 88.43 78.76
C MET A 29 -23.40 88.93 77.40
N THR A 30 -22.90 90.17 77.36
CA THR A 30 -22.41 90.78 76.11
C THR A 30 -21.20 90.02 75.56
N LYS A 31 -20.23 89.71 76.42
CA LYS A 31 -19.04 88.93 76.07
C LYS A 31 -19.39 87.55 75.52
N LEU A 32 -20.33 86.84 76.15
CA LEU A 32 -20.76 85.50 75.71
C LEU A 32 -21.55 85.57 74.40
N ASN A 33 -22.47 86.53 74.25
CA ASN A 33 -23.27 86.68 73.05
C ASN A 33 -22.43 87.06 71.81
N GLU A 34 -21.45 87.95 71.98
CA GLU A 34 -20.50 88.31 70.92
C GLU A 34 -19.61 87.12 70.53
N TRP A 35 -19.12 86.37 71.52
CA TRP A 35 -18.34 85.17 71.26
C TRP A 35 -19.15 84.09 70.53
N ILE A 36 -20.40 83.81 70.95
CA ILE A 36 -21.29 82.86 70.26
C ILE A 36 -21.45 83.27 68.79
N LYS A 37 -21.75 84.54 68.53
CA LYS A 37 -21.91 85.08 67.18
C LYS A 37 -20.66 84.87 66.32
N ASN A 38 -19.47 85.10 66.90
CA ASN A 38 -18.20 84.90 66.20
C ASN A 38 -17.94 83.42 65.89
N THR A 39 -18.28 82.51 66.82
CA THR A 39 -18.15 81.06 66.60
C THR A 39 -19.16 80.55 65.57
N GLU A 40 -20.43 80.98 65.62
CA GLU A 40 -21.45 80.66 64.61
C GLU A 40 -21.02 81.10 63.21
N GLN A 41 -20.40 82.28 63.10
CA GLN A 41 -19.90 82.81 61.83
C GLN A 41 -18.77 81.95 61.23
N GLN A 42 -17.97 81.26 62.07
CA GLN A 42 -16.97 80.28 61.61
C GLN A 42 -17.59 78.98 61.09
N LEU A 43 -18.85 78.68 61.46
CA LEU A 43 -19.61 77.51 61.03
C LEU A 43 -20.53 77.78 59.84
N LYS A 44 -20.56 79.02 59.34
CA LYS A 44 -21.52 79.48 58.33
C LYS A 44 -21.41 78.73 57.00
N ASP A 45 -20.25 78.13 56.71
CA ASP A 45 -20.03 77.41 55.47
C ASP A 45 -20.87 76.11 55.42
N PRO A 46 -21.68 75.94 54.34
CA PRO A 46 -22.45 74.71 54.13
C PRO A 46 -21.57 73.46 54.18
N PHE A 47 -22.05 72.40 54.81
CA PHE A 47 -21.31 71.13 54.91
C PHE A 47 -20.95 70.55 53.54
N THR A 48 -21.78 70.79 52.54
CA THR A 48 -21.53 70.39 51.15
C THR A 48 -20.22 70.94 50.59
N ASN A 49 -19.76 72.10 51.03
CA ASN A 49 -18.46 72.65 50.62
C ASN A 49 -17.29 71.89 51.26
N ASP A 50 -17.45 71.39 52.49
CA ASP A 50 -16.43 70.57 53.15
C ASP A 50 -16.27 69.25 52.41
N LEU A 51 -17.37 68.60 52.01
CA LEU A 51 -17.37 67.32 51.29
C LEU A 51 -16.63 67.37 49.94
N GLN A 52 -16.49 68.56 49.35
CA GLN A 52 -15.74 68.74 48.10
C GLN A 52 -14.22 68.80 48.30
N GLN A 53 -13.74 68.88 49.55
CA GLN A 53 -12.32 68.98 49.88
C GLN A 53 -11.65 67.59 49.96
N THR A 54 -10.32 67.59 49.95
CA THR A 54 -9.55 66.35 50.10
C THR A 54 -9.60 65.84 51.53
N ILE A 55 -9.32 64.54 51.71
CA ILE A 55 -9.40 63.90 53.02
C ILE A 55 -8.49 64.53 54.09
N ASN A 56 -7.32 65.04 53.68
CA ASN A 56 -6.41 65.73 54.59
C ASN A 56 -7.03 67.03 55.11
N ILE A 57 -7.69 67.79 54.23
CA ILE A 57 -8.36 69.03 54.61
C ILE A 57 -9.57 68.74 55.50
N LEU A 58 -10.33 67.67 55.21
CA LEU A 58 -11.43 67.22 56.09
C LEU A 58 -10.93 66.87 57.51
N LYS A 59 -9.79 66.18 57.62
CA LYS A 59 -9.15 65.87 58.92
C LYS A 59 -8.71 67.12 59.67
N GLU A 60 -8.14 68.10 58.98
CA GLU A 60 -7.77 69.41 59.57
C GLU A 60 -8.99 70.19 60.03
N LYS A 61 -10.07 70.19 59.25
CA LYS A 61 -11.35 70.78 59.64
C LYS A 61 -11.96 70.09 60.84
N SER A 62 -12.02 68.76 60.88
CA SER A 62 -12.52 68.01 62.06
C SER A 62 -11.75 68.41 63.32
N LYS A 63 -10.42 68.46 63.27
CA LYS A 63 -9.59 68.95 64.40
C LYS A 63 -9.92 70.38 64.81
N SER A 64 -10.13 71.27 63.85
CA SER A 64 -10.47 72.68 64.11
C SER A 64 -11.84 72.81 64.78
N ILE A 65 -12.85 72.08 64.29
CA ILE A 65 -14.19 72.06 64.88
C ILE A 65 -14.18 71.40 66.27
N GLN A 66 -13.42 70.33 66.46
CA GLN A 66 -13.25 69.71 67.78
C GLN A 66 -12.61 70.68 68.78
N ALA A 67 -11.62 71.48 68.36
CA ALA A 67 -11.04 72.53 69.21
C ALA A 67 -12.07 73.62 69.56
N LEU A 68 -12.91 74.04 68.60
CA LEU A 68 -14.01 74.98 68.87
C LEU A 68 -15.05 74.40 69.83
N PHE A 69 -15.39 73.12 69.68
CA PHE A 69 -16.30 72.42 70.57
C PHE A 69 -15.75 72.32 72.00
N GLN A 70 -14.46 72.00 72.15
CA GLN A 70 -13.82 71.99 73.46
C GLN A 70 -13.78 73.40 74.07
N SER A 71 -13.40 74.42 73.29
CA SER A 71 -13.44 75.82 73.75
C SER A 71 -14.84 76.27 74.16
N THR A 72 -15.89 75.77 73.48
CA THR A 72 -17.29 76.01 73.84
C THR A 72 -17.63 75.37 75.19
N LYS A 73 -17.22 74.12 75.41
CA LYS A 73 -17.39 73.43 76.69
C LYS A 73 -16.63 74.10 77.84
N ASP A 74 -15.41 74.57 77.61
CA ASP A 74 -14.60 75.22 78.64
C ASP A 74 -15.26 76.53 79.13
N ARG A 75 -16.04 77.18 78.27
CA ARG A 75 -16.86 78.35 78.61
C ARG A 75 -18.14 78.03 79.39
N MET A 76 -18.45 76.76 79.64
CA MET A 76 -19.55 76.36 80.52
C MET A 76 -19.40 77.00 81.91
N ASN A 77 -18.17 77.14 82.41
CA ASN A 77 -17.90 77.80 83.69
C ASN A 77 -18.37 79.27 83.68
N GLU A 78 -18.19 80.00 82.57
CA GLU A 78 -18.69 81.38 82.42
C GLU A 78 -20.23 81.41 82.40
N PHE A 79 -20.88 80.36 81.86
CA PHE A 79 -22.33 80.20 81.90
C PHE A 79 -22.85 79.81 83.28
N GLU A 80 -22.13 78.99 84.04
CA GLU A 80 -22.46 78.66 85.43
C GLU A 80 -22.36 79.90 86.32
N ASP A 81 -21.30 80.71 86.14
CA ASP A 81 -21.15 82.01 86.80
C ASP A 81 -22.29 82.96 86.43
N LEU A 82 -22.63 83.06 85.15
CA LEU A 82 -23.77 83.85 84.69
C LEU A 82 -25.09 83.37 85.31
N THR A 83 -25.28 82.06 85.43
CA THR A 83 -26.48 81.45 86.02
C THR A 83 -26.60 81.77 87.52
N ARG A 84 -25.47 81.74 88.23
CA ARG A 84 -25.41 82.12 89.64
C ARG A 84 -25.72 83.61 89.83
N ILE A 85 -25.10 84.49 89.05
CA ILE A 85 -25.34 85.94 89.10
C ILE A 85 -26.80 86.24 88.72
N HIS A 86 -27.33 85.56 87.70
CA HIS A 86 -28.74 85.67 87.30
C HIS A 86 -29.70 85.39 88.46
N GLY A 87 -29.48 84.31 89.22
CA GLY A 87 -30.31 83.97 90.37
C GLY A 87 -30.33 85.05 91.45
N ILE A 88 -29.17 85.68 91.70
CA ILE A 88 -29.03 86.77 92.68
C ILE A 88 -29.73 88.02 92.15
N VAL A 89 -29.40 88.47 90.94
CA VAL A 89 -29.96 89.69 90.33
C VAL A 89 -31.48 89.58 90.18
N ALA A 90 -32.00 88.45 89.68
CA ALA A 90 -33.43 88.23 89.51
C ALA A 90 -34.23 88.38 90.81
N SER A 91 -33.67 87.99 91.96
CA SER A 91 -34.31 88.14 93.28
C SER A 91 -34.38 89.58 93.79
N THR A 92 -33.65 90.51 93.17
CA THR A 92 -33.55 91.92 93.58
C THR A 92 -34.32 92.87 92.67
N LEU A 93 -34.89 92.37 91.57
CA LEU A 93 -35.62 93.15 90.57
C LEU A 93 -37.13 93.13 90.83
N ASN A 94 -37.85 94.12 90.29
CA ASN A 94 -39.31 94.04 90.19
C ASN A 94 -39.74 93.06 89.07
N ASP A 95 -41.01 92.67 89.08
CA ASP A 95 -41.56 91.66 88.16
C ASP A 95 -41.29 91.98 86.68
N ALA A 96 -41.41 93.24 86.26
CA ALA A 96 -41.22 93.63 84.85
C ALA A 96 -39.74 93.52 84.41
N GLU A 97 -38.81 93.96 85.26
CA GLU A 97 -37.38 93.84 85.01
C GLU A 97 -36.91 92.38 85.09
N GLN A 98 -37.49 91.59 86.00
CA GLN A 98 -37.20 90.16 86.13
C GLN A 98 -37.63 89.37 84.89
N ILE A 99 -38.81 89.65 84.32
CA ILE A 99 -39.26 89.04 83.06
C ILE A 99 -38.26 89.34 81.94
N THR A 100 -37.84 90.60 81.79
CA THR A 100 -36.89 91.01 80.76
C THR A 100 -35.51 90.35 80.93
N LEU A 101 -35.04 90.20 82.17
CA LEU A 101 -33.78 89.52 82.49
C LEU A 101 -33.86 88.03 82.14
N ASN A 102 -34.93 87.36 82.56
CA ASN A 102 -35.18 85.94 82.29
C ASN A 102 -35.25 85.65 80.79
N GLU A 103 -35.90 86.52 80.00
CA GLU A 103 -35.94 86.40 78.55
C GLU A 103 -34.54 86.48 77.93
N LYS A 104 -33.76 87.51 78.30
CA LYS A 104 -32.39 87.68 77.79
C LYS A 104 -31.50 86.48 78.13
N TYR A 105 -31.54 86.02 79.39
CA TYR A 105 -30.75 84.88 79.85
C TYR A 105 -31.17 83.60 79.12
N THR A 106 -32.47 83.33 79.00
CA THR A 106 -33.01 82.15 78.28
C THR A 106 -32.58 82.17 76.81
N VAL A 107 -32.72 83.30 76.12
CA VAL A 107 -32.29 83.44 74.71
C VAL A 107 -30.80 83.14 74.54
N LEU A 108 -29.94 83.64 75.45
CA LEU A 108 -28.50 83.38 75.37
C LEU A 108 -28.17 81.90 75.64
N LYS A 109 -28.80 81.30 76.65
CA LYS A 109 -28.64 79.88 76.99
C LYS A 109 -29.08 78.99 75.84
N ASP A 110 -30.20 79.29 75.19
CA ASP A 110 -30.70 78.55 74.03
C ASP A 110 -29.77 78.70 72.81
N LYS A 111 -29.15 79.87 72.62
CA LYS A 111 -28.12 80.04 71.58
C LYS A 111 -26.88 79.20 71.87
N TYR A 112 -26.41 79.18 73.11
CA TYR A 112 -25.26 78.36 73.51
C TYR A 112 -25.51 76.87 73.30
N ASN A 113 -26.67 76.36 73.76
CA ASN A 113 -27.03 74.96 73.56
C ASN A 113 -27.13 74.60 72.06
N ARG A 114 -27.76 75.47 71.26
CA ARG A 114 -27.83 75.27 69.79
C ARG A 114 -26.45 75.28 69.13
N LEU A 115 -25.54 76.15 69.57
CA LEU A 115 -24.17 76.17 69.07
C LEU A 115 -23.45 74.86 69.43
N LEU A 116 -23.60 74.39 70.67
CA LEU A 116 -23.00 73.13 71.13
C LEU A 116 -23.52 71.93 70.32
N ASP A 117 -24.84 71.87 70.10
CA ASP A 117 -25.48 70.84 69.28
C ASP A 117 -25.01 70.90 67.82
N SER A 118 -24.95 72.11 67.23
CA SER A 118 -24.48 72.32 65.87
C SER A 118 -23.03 71.91 65.67
N LEU A 119 -22.15 72.22 66.64
CA LEU A 119 -20.76 71.80 66.63
C LEU A 119 -20.64 70.27 66.73
N ASN A 120 -21.37 69.66 67.67
CA ASN A 120 -21.38 68.21 67.84
C ASN A 120 -21.87 67.51 66.57
N GLN A 121 -22.97 67.98 65.97
CA GLN A 121 -23.50 67.44 64.73
C GLN A 121 -22.50 67.57 63.57
N ARG A 122 -21.80 68.71 63.47
CA ARG A 122 -20.76 68.92 62.44
C ARG A 122 -19.57 67.99 62.63
N ILE A 123 -19.16 67.71 63.87
CA ILE A 123 -18.10 66.72 64.17
C ILE A 123 -18.53 65.33 63.70
N VAL A 124 -19.72 64.88 64.07
CA VAL A 124 -20.24 63.56 63.67
C VAL A 124 -20.28 63.42 62.15
N LEU A 125 -20.78 64.44 61.44
CA LEU A 125 -20.82 64.44 59.98
C LEU A 125 -19.42 64.43 59.35
N LEU A 126 -18.47 65.21 59.88
CA LEU A 126 -17.09 65.22 59.40
C LEU A 126 -16.39 63.88 59.64
N ASP A 127 -16.58 63.27 60.81
CA ASP A 127 -15.97 61.97 61.14
C ASP A 127 -16.53 60.85 60.26
N GLU A 128 -17.84 60.86 59.99
CA GLU A 128 -18.47 59.95 59.03
C GLU A 128 -17.92 60.15 57.61
N ALA A 129 -17.86 61.39 57.13
CA ALA A 129 -17.32 61.72 55.81
C ALA A 129 -15.85 61.31 55.66
N ILE A 130 -15.04 61.50 56.70
CA ILE A 130 -13.63 61.07 56.73
C ILE A 130 -13.54 59.55 56.69
N ARG A 131 -14.36 58.84 57.47
CA ARG A 131 -14.37 57.36 57.49
C ARG A 131 -14.71 56.81 56.11
N GLU A 132 -15.82 57.25 55.53
CA GLU A 132 -16.28 56.80 54.21
C GLU A 132 -15.26 57.09 53.11
N ARG A 133 -14.60 58.25 53.17
CA ARG A 133 -13.56 58.60 52.20
C ARG A 133 -12.30 57.74 52.36
N ASN A 134 -11.84 57.50 53.59
CA ASN A 134 -10.69 56.62 53.83
C ASN A 134 -10.98 55.19 53.33
N GLU A 135 -12.20 54.68 53.56
CA GLU A 135 -12.58 53.34 53.12
C GLU A 135 -12.57 53.22 51.60
N PHE A 136 -13.14 54.20 50.89
CA PHE A 136 -13.07 54.26 49.43
C PHE A 136 -11.63 54.32 48.92
N ASP A 137 -10.80 55.23 49.47
CA ASP A 137 -9.41 55.39 49.05
C ASP A 137 -8.61 54.08 49.30
N GLN A 138 -8.81 53.41 50.44
CA GLN A 138 -8.18 52.11 50.75
C GLN A 138 -8.60 51.00 49.79
N GLN A 139 -9.89 50.89 49.46
CA GLN A 139 -10.37 49.88 48.53
C GLN A 139 -9.82 50.12 47.12
N ASN A 140 -9.77 51.39 46.68
CA ASN A 140 -9.21 51.77 45.40
C ASN A 140 -7.69 51.46 45.33
N ASP A 141 -6.93 51.76 46.39
CA ASP A 141 -5.50 51.44 46.45
C ASP A 141 -5.25 49.92 46.40
N ARG A 142 -6.02 49.14 47.15
CA ARG A 142 -5.95 47.67 47.12
C ARG A 142 -6.22 47.13 45.72
N LEU A 143 -7.24 47.67 45.04
CA LEU A 143 -7.59 47.30 43.68
C LEU A 143 -6.45 47.60 42.69
N GLN A 144 -5.83 48.78 42.80
CA GLN A 144 -4.70 49.17 41.96
C GLN A 144 -3.47 48.28 42.18
N VAL A 145 -3.18 47.93 43.44
CA VAL A 145 -2.09 47.01 43.77
C VAL A 145 -2.38 45.62 43.19
N PHE A 146 -3.61 45.12 43.34
CA PHE A 146 -3.98 43.81 42.81
C PHE A 146 -3.94 43.77 41.27
N TYR A 147 -4.42 44.82 40.59
CA TYR A 147 -4.28 44.97 39.14
C TYR A 147 -2.81 44.90 38.71
N LYS A 148 -1.93 45.69 39.34
CA LYS A 148 -0.50 45.68 39.01
C LYS A 148 0.16 44.32 39.23
N GLN A 149 -0.27 43.56 40.23
CA GLN A 149 0.23 42.20 40.46
C GLN A 149 -0.12 41.28 39.28
N VAL A 150 -1.39 41.26 38.86
CA VAL A 150 -1.86 40.45 37.72
C VAL A 150 -1.21 40.89 36.40
N GLU A 151 -1.07 42.20 36.18
CA GLU A 151 -0.38 42.76 35.00
C GLU A 151 1.10 42.36 34.94
N ASN A 152 1.79 42.39 36.09
CA ASN A 152 3.18 41.96 36.19
C ASN A 152 3.33 40.45 35.98
N GLU A 153 2.42 39.63 36.52
CA GLU A 153 2.43 38.19 36.29
C GLU A 153 2.17 37.84 34.82
N PHE A 154 1.19 38.50 34.18
CA PHE A 154 0.94 38.38 32.74
C PHE A 154 2.20 38.75 31.93
N THR A 155 2.80 39.90 32.23
CA THR A 155 4.03 40.36 31.55
C THR A 155 5.18 39.37 31.72
N LYS A 156 5.35 38.83 32.93
CA LYS A 156 6.36 37.80 33.23
C LYS A 156 6.12 36.53 32.42
N GLN A 157 4.87 36.06 32.32
CA GLN A 157 4.52 34.89 31.51
C GLN A 157 4.75 35.14 30.02
N LYS A 158 4.44 36.34 29.52
CA LYS A 158 4.64 36.73 28.11
C LYS A 158 6.12 36.87 27.74
N GLN A 159 6.95 37.34 28.68
CA GLN A 159 8.40 37.53 28.46
C GLN A 159 9.22 36.24 28.60
N GLN A 160 8.64 35.15 29.12
CA GLN A 160 9.32 33.86 29.12
C GLN A 160 9.66 33.46 27.68
N LYS A 161 10.93 33.15 27.43
CA LYS A 161 11.39 32.83 26.08
C LYS A 161 11.27 31.34 25.85
N LEU A 162 10.86 30.96 24.63
CA LEU A 162 10.78 29.56 24.16
C LEU A 162 12.08 28.74 24.38
N ASN A 163 13.22 29.41 24.54
CA ASN A 163 14.54 28.80 24.73
C ASN A 163 14.97 28.66 26.20
N ASP A 164 14.15 29.10 27.16
CA ASP A 164 14.46 28.95 28.57
C ASP A 164 14.33 27.47 28.97
N ILE A 165 15.34 26.94 29.68
CA ILE A 165 15.40 25.52 30.12
C ILE A 165 14.16 25.14 30.97
N ASN A 166 13.56 26.13 31.63
CA ASN A 166 12.36 25.97 32.46
C ASN A 166 11.07 26.42 31.77
N TYR A 167 11.03 26.50 30.43
CA TYR A 167 9.81 26.90 29.73
C TYR A 167 8.69 25.88 29.98
N PRO A 168 7.54 26.31 30.55
CA PRO A 168 6.44 25.41 30.88
C PRO A 168 5.78 24.83 29.62
N SER A 169 5.25 23.60 29.72
CA SER A 169 4.45 23.00 28.65
C SER A 169 3.23 23.86 28.32
N ASN A 170 2.70 23.75 27.10
CA ASN A 170 1.52 24.51 26.69
C ASN A 170 0.29 24.24 27.57
N GLU A 171 0.12 23.02 28.09
CA GLU A 171 -0.93 22.69 29.07
C GLU A 171 -0.77 23.49 30.37
N ARG A 172 0.45 23.55 30.90
CA ARG A 172 0.75 24.28 32.13
C ARG A 172 0.61 25.79 31.93
N ARG A 173 1.02 26.30 30.76
CA ARG A 173 0.83 27.70 30.38
C ARG A 173 -0.65 28.06 30.27
N LEU A 174 -1.45 27.20 29.64
CA LEU A 174 -2.89 27.39 29.52
C LEU A 174 -3.55 27.51 30.90
N GLU A 175 -3.20 26.62 31.82
CA GLU A 175 -3.69 26.66 33.19
C GLU A 175 -3.27 27.95 33.91
N GLN A 176 -2.02 28.40 33.74
CA GLN A 176 -1.53 29.66 34.29
C GLN A 176 -2.30 30.88 33.77
N PHE A 177 -2.58 30.95 32.47
CA PHE A 177 -3.38 32.05 31.90
C PHE A 177 -4.86 31.99 32.33
N LYS A 178 -5.45 30.79 32.45
CA LYS A 178 -6.81 30.62 32.99
C LYS A 178 -6.91 31.07 34.45
N GLN A 179 -5.87 30.83 35.24
CA GLN A 179 -5.79 31.35 36.61
C GLN A 179 -5.68 32.89 36.65
N LEU A 180 -4.85 33.50 35.78
CA LEU A 180 -4.79 34.95 35.65
C LEU A 180 -6.14 35.55 35.24
N LEU A 181 -6.86 34.91 34.33
CA LEU A 181 -8.19 35.35 33.90
C LEU A 181 -9.18 35.37 35.07
N LYS A 182 -9.18 34.32 35.90
CA LYS A 182 -10.01 34.26 37.10
C LYS A 182 -9.68 35.37 38.11
N GLN A 183 -8.39 35.70 38.28
CA GLN A 183 -7.97 36.83 39.11
C GLN A 183 -8.43 38.17 38.51
N LEU A 184 -8.41 38.31 37.18
CA LEU A 184 -8.90 39.49 36.48
C LEU A 184 -10.42 39.67 36.61
N ASP A 185 -11.18 38.58 36.63
CA ASP A 185 -12.62 38.61 36.92
C ASP A 185 -12.89 39.12 38.34
N GLU A 186 -12.09 38.70 39.32
CA GLU A 186 -12.16 39.18 40.69
C GLU A 186 -11.87 40.69 40.77
N ILE A 187 -10.80 41.15 40.09
CA ILE A 187 -10.48 42.59 39.98
C ILE A 187 -11.64 43.35 39.33
N THR A 188 -12.24 42.81 38.27
CA THR A 188 -13.36 43.43 37.56
C THR A 188 -14.59 43.56 38.47
N ASN A 189 -14.87 42.55 39.30
CA ASN A 189 -15.97 42.60 40.26
C ASN A 189 -15.69 43.62 41.38
N ASN A 190 -14.47 43.64 41.91
CA ASN A 190 -14.05 44.65 42.90
C ASN A 190 -14.10 46.07 42.32
N PHE A 191 -13.73 46.26 41.04
CA PHE A 191 -13.83 47.53 40.35
C PHE A 191 -15.28 48.01 40.21
N LYS A 192 -16.23 47.11 39.92
CA LYS A 192 -17.67 47.44 39.89
C LYS A 192 -18.14 47.93 41.26
N GLU A 193 -17.68 47.29 42.34
CA GLU A 193 -18.04 47.67 43.70
C GLU A 193 -17.44 49.03 44.09
N VAL A 194 -16.16 49.27 43.81
CA VAL A 194 -15.52 50.58 44.01
C VAL A 194 -16.25 51.67 43.21
N THR A 195 -16.65 51.38 41.97
CA THR A 195 -17.45 52.30 41.14
C THR A 195 -18.84 52.57 41.73
N ARG A 196 -19.47 51.56 42.33
CA ARG A 196 -20.76 51.71 43.03
C ARG A 196 -20.61 52.63 44.24
N ILE A 197 -19.59 52.41 45.07
CA ILE A 197 -19.26 53.24 46.23
C ILE A 197 -18.95 54.68 45.80
N GLN A 198 -18.16 54.85 44.74
CA GLN A 198 -17.86 56.17 44.17
C GLN A 198 -19.13 56.95 43.82
N ARG A 199 -20.12 56.31 43.17
CA ARG A 199 -21.40 56.95 42.83
C ARG A 199 -22.19 57.34 44.08
N LEU A 200 -22.22 56.46 45.08
CA LEU A 200 -22.89 56.76 46.35
C LEU A 200 -22.27 57.97 47.07
N LEU A 201 -20.94 58.03 47.16
CA LEU A 201 -20.25 59.18 47.76
C LEU A 201 -20.46 60.45 46.94
N THR A 202 -20.45 60.36 45.61
CA THR A 202 -20.77 61.49 44.73
C THR A 202 -22.18 62.01 44.99
N ASN A 203 -23.18 61.12 45.14
CA ASN A 203 -24.56 61.49 45.46
C ASN A 203 -24.68 62.15 46.84
N LYS A 204 -23.81 61.80 47.80
CA LYS A 204 -23.72 62.49 49.10
C LYS A 204 -23.03 63.87 49.01
N GLY A 205 -22.46 64.23 47.86
CA GLY A 205 -21.78 65.50 47.64
C GLY A 205 -20.26 65.44 47.74
N HIS A 206 -19.65 64.25 47.90
CA HIS A 206 -18.20 64.12 47.86
C HIS A 206 -17.66 64.38 46.46
N ARG A 207 -16.56 65.13 46.36
CA ARG A 207 -15.84 65.29 45.09
C ARG A 207 -14.85 64.13 44.90
N ILE A 208 -15.21 63.15 44.08
CA ILE A 208 -14.34 62.02 43.73
C ILE A 208 -13.88 62.17 42.28
N ASP A 209 -12.59 61.96 42.02
CA ASP A 209 -12.05 61.99 40.66
C ASP A 209 -12.47 60.73 39.88
N PHE A 210 -13.04 60.91 38.70
CA PHE A 210 -13.47 59.82 37.81
C PHE A 210 -12.38 59.35 36.84
N ARG A 211 -11.29 60.12 36.68
CA ARG A 211 -10.27 59.84 35.67
C ARG A 211 -9.57 58.50 35.93
N MET A 212 -9.18 58.26 37.17
CA MET A 212 -8.48 57.04 37.57
C MET A 212 -9.32 55.77 37.33
N GLY A 213 -10.65 55.85 37.54
CA GLY A 213 -11.56 54.74 37.26
C GLY A 213 -11.72 54.46 35.76
N GLY A 214 -11.73 55.50 34.93
CA GLY A 214 -11.79 55.37 33.47
C GLY A 214 -10.53 54.69 32.89
N GLU A 215 -9.35 55.12 33.33
CA GLU A 215 -8.06 54.54 32.93
C GLU A 215 -7.95 53.07 33.37
N LEU A 216 -8.26 52.76 34.63
CA LEU A 216 -8.23 51.39 35.13
C LEU A 216 -9.20 50.48 34.34
N ASN A 217 -10.41 50.93 34.05
CA ASN A 217 -11.37 50.15 33.25
C ASN A 217 -10.86 49.88 31.82
N ALA A 218 -10.24 50.86 31.17
CA ALA A 218 -9.65 50.66 29.86
C ALA A 218 -8.49 49.65 29.90
N ASN A 219 -7.64 49.76 30.92
CA ASN A 219 -6.52 48.85 31.14
C ASN A 219 -6.99 47.43 31.44
N LEU A 220 -8.02 47.25 32.27
CA LEU A 220 -8.63 45.95 32.56
C LEU A 220 -9.14 45.27 31.30
N LYS A 221 -9.89 46.00 30.46
CA LYS A 221 -10.40 45.46 29.18
C LYS A 221 -9.28 45.09 28.21
N ASN A 222 -8.22 45.89 28.17
CA ASN A 222 -7.06 45.61 27.32
C ASN A 222 -6.34 44.34 27.80
N LEU A 223 -6.09 44.22 29.11
CA LEU A 223 -5.44 43.05 29.70
C LEU A 223 -6.30 41.79 29.52
N ASP A 224 -7.61 41.89 29.69
CA ASP A 224 -8.57 40.81 29.46
C ASP A 224 -8.49 40.29 28.02
N GLY A 225 -8.56 41.18 27.03
CA GLY A 225 -8.42 40.81 25.63
C GLY A 225 -7.05 40.21 25.29
N GLN A 226 -5.98 40.70 25.91
CA GLN A 226 -4.64 40.14 25.74
C GLN A 226 -4.51 38.73 26.32
N ILE A 227 -5.07 38.47 27.52
CA ILE A 227 -5.07 37.14 28.12
C ILE A 227 -5.88 36.16 27.27
N HIS A 228 -7.08 36.55 26.82
CA HIS A 228 -7.90 35.72 25.93
C HIS A 228 -7.18 35.34 24.64
N ASN A 229 -6.54 36.30 23.97
CA ASN A 229 -5.78 36.04 22.75
C ASN A 229 -4.62 35.05 22.98
N GLU A 230 -3.95 35.11 24.14
CA GLU A 230 -2.90 34.17 24.51
C GLU A 230 -3.46 32.77 24.81
N ILE A 231 -4.60 32.68 25.50
CA ILE A 231 -5.33 31.42 25.73
C ILE A 231 -5.69 30.78 24.39
N GLU A 232 -6.34 31.52 23.47
CA GLU A 232 -6.72 31.01 22.14
C GLU A 232 -5.51 30.58 21.31
N ARG A 233 -4.38 31.30 21.41
CA ARG A 233 -3.14 30.89 20.72
C ARG A 233 -2.64 29.55 21.27
N ILE A 234 -2.58 29.39 22.59
CA ILE A 234 -2.09 28.17 23.23
C ILE A 234 -3.04 26.99 22.98
N GLU A 235 -4.36 27.19 23.01
CA GLU A 235 -5.34 26.16 22.71
C GLU A 235 -5.22 25.66 21.26
N ARG A 236 -5.01 26.56 20.29
CA ARG A 236 -4.73 26.18 18.90
C ARG A 236 -3.43 25.40 18.75
N ALA A 237 -2.39 25.79 19.49
CA ALA A 237 -1.12 25.06 19.49
C ALA A 237 -1.29 23.65 20.07
N LEU A 238 -1.97 23.50 21.20
CA LEU A 238 -2.28 22.19 21.81
C LEU A 238 -3.12 21.32 20.89
N GLN A 239 -4.10 21.89 20.19
CA GLN A 239 -4.87 21.14 19.21
C GLN A 239 -3.98 20.65 18.06
N THR A 240 -3.12 21.52 17.54
CA THR A 240 -2.18 21.17 16.45
C THR A 240 -1.18 20.09 16.89
N GLU A 241 -0.71 20.15 18.14
CA GLU A 241 0.15 19.12 18.75
C GLU A 241 -0.57 17.77 18.91
N ASN A 242 -1.84 17.79 19.34
CA ASN A 242 -2.66 16.60 19.43
C ASN A 242 -2.94 15.98 18.05
N ASP A 243 -3.26 16.80 17.06
CA ASP A 243 -3.47 16.36 15.67
C ASP A 243 -2.18 15.73 15.11
N PHE A 244 -1.02 16.31 15.42
CA PHE A 244 0.29 15.73 15.07
C PHE A 244 0.46 14.34 15.69
N HIS A 245 0.22 14.18 17.00
CA HIS A 245 0.39 12.89 17.66
C HIS A 245 -0.61 11.82 17.22
N HIS A 246 -1.84 12.22 16.89
CA HIS A 246 -2.83 11.30 16.32
C HIS A 246 -2.35 10.79 14.95
N LEU A 247 -1.94 11.72 14.09
CA LEU A 247 -1.50 11.40 12.74
C LEU A 247 -0.19 10.58 12.73
N ASP A 248 0.75 10.84 13.65
CA ASP A 248 1.97 10.02 13.79
C ASP A 248 1.64 8.56 14.13
N LYS A 249 0.67 8.32 15.02
CA LYS A 249 0.23 6.97 15.38
C LYS A 249 -0.41 6.24 14.20
N GLU A 250 -1.26 6.92 13.44
CA GLU A 250 -1.87 6.35 12.22
C GLU A 250 -0.80 6.01 11.18
N LEU A 251 0.13 6.94 10.94
CA LEU A 251 1.24 6.73 10.01
C LEU A 251 2.12 5.56 10.44
N ASP A 252 2.49 5.46 11.72
CA ASP A 252 3.30 4.35 12.23
C ASP A 252 2.60 3.00 12.02
N SER A 253 1.29 2.95 12.29
CA SER A 253 0.46 1.78 12.04
C SER A 253 0.46 1.39 10.56
N TYR A 254 0.25 2.35 9.64
CA TYR A 254 0.30 2.09 8.20
C TYR A 254 1.66 1.55 7.74
N LEU A 255 2.75 2.15 8.21
CA LEU A 255 4.11 1.71 7.88
C LEU A 255 4.41 0.33 8.46
N GLN A 256 3.92 0.03 9.66
CA GLN A 256 4.08 -1.29 10.27
C GLN A 256 3.32 -2.38 9.53
N ILE A 257 2.03 -2.17 9.24
CA ILE A 257 1.21 -3.14 8.50
C ILE A 257 1.79 -3.38 7.11
N SER A 258 2.23 -2.33 6.42
CA SER A 258 2.85 -2.44 5.09
C SER A 258 4.16 -3.25 5.14
N SER A 259 4.98 -3.05 6.18
CA SER A 259 6.18 -3.85 6.42
C SER A 259 5.87 -5.33 6.64
N GLU A 260 4.85 -5.63 7.47
CA GLU A 260 4.42 -7.00 7.76
C GLU A 260 3.86 -7.70 6.51
N GLN A 261 3.07 -6.98 5.69
CA GLN A 261 2.56 -7.49 4.42
C GLN A 261 3.66 -7.77 3.39
N LEU A 262 4.68 -6.91 3.30
CA LEU A 262 5.84 -7.17 2.43
C LEU A 262 6.58 -8.43 2.87
N LYS A 263 6.79 -8.61 4.18
CA LYS A 263 7.44 -9.81 4.72
C LYS A 263 6.62 -11.08 4.47
N SER A 264 5.31 -11.04 4.68
CA SER A 264 4.44 -12.22 4.48
C SER A 264 4.21 -12.57 3.01
N SER A 265 4.36 -11.61 2.09
CA SER A 265 4.19 -11.80 0.64
C SER A 265 5.09 -12.88 0.04
N GLN A 266 6.20 -13.24 0.71
CA GLN A 266 7.12 -14.29 0.25
C GLN A 266 6.42 -15.65 0.03
N HIS A 267 5.32 -15.91 0.75
CA HIS A 267 4.62 -17.20 0.78
C HIS A 267 3.29 -17.25 0.02
N HIS A 268 2.86 -16.16 -0.63
CA HIS A 268 1.54 -16.10 -1.28
C HIS A 268 1.62 -16.36 -2.79
N GLN A 269 0.55 -16.92 -3.37
CA GLN A 269 0.40 -17.09 -4.83
C GLN A 269 0.09 -15.75 -5.52
N ASP A 270 -0.62 -14.83 -4.85
CA ASP A 270 -1.06 -13.53 -5.41
C ASP A 270 -0.14 -12.35 -5.03
N LYS A 271 1.17 -12.52 -5.22
CA LYS A 271 2.17 -11.50 -4.83
C LYS A 271 1.94 -10.14 -5.51
N GLY A 272 1.44 -10.14 -6.76
CA GLY A 272 1.17 -8.92 -7.52
C GLY A 272 0.13 -8.00 -6.88
N ILE A 273 -0.98 -8.57 -6.37
CA ILE A 273 -2.03 -7.80 -5.70
C ILE A 273 -1.51 -7.21 -4.38
N ILE A 274 -0.70 -7.97 -3.64
CA ILE A 274 -0.09 -7.51 -2.39
C ILE A 274 0.85 -6.33 -2.66
N PHE A 275 1.73 -6.41 -3.66
CA PHE A 275 2.64 -5.31 -3.97
C PHE A 275 1.92 -4.06 -4.46
N GLN A 276 0.84 -4.20 -5.23
CA GLN A 276 0.02 -3.06 -5.63
C GLN A 276 -0.65 -2.39 -4.41
N THR A 277 -1.27 -3.20 -3.54
CA THR A 277 -1.93 -2.70 -2.33
C THR A 277 -0.94 -2.01 -1.38
N VAL A 278 0.25 -2.58 -1.19
CA VAL A 278 1.31 -1.97 -0.39
C VAL A 278 1.80 -0.67 -1.04
N SER A 279 2.01 -0.65 -2.36
CA SER A 279 2.42 0.55 -3.09
C SER A 279 1.43 1.70 -2.91
N ASP A 280 0.14 1.43 -3.02
CA ASP A 280 -0.92 2.44 -2.85
C ASP A 280 -0.94 2.99 -1.41
N ARG A 281 -0.76 2.10 -0.41
CA ARG A 281 -0.63 2.50 1.00
C ARG A 281 0.61 3.35 1.28
N LEU A 282 1.74 3.05 0.64
CA LEU A 282 2.96 3.83 0.79
C LEU A 282 2.82 5.23 0.17
N GLN A 283 2.09 5.38 -0.94
CA GLN A 283 1.74 6.70 -1.49
C GLN A 283 0.84 7.50 -0.53
N GLN A 284 -0.16 6.84 0.09
CA GLN A 284 -0.97 7.48 1.11
C GLN A 284 -0.13 7.90 2.34
N ALA A 285 0.78 7.04 2.79
CA ALA A 285 1.69 7.33 3.90
C ALA A 285 2.61 8.54 3.60
N GLU A 286 3.03 8.72 2.34
CA GLU A 286 3.78 9.90 1.90
C GLU A 286 2.94 11.19 2.02
N HIS A 287 1.66 11.12 1.65
CA HIS A 287 0.74 12.24 1.81
C HIS A 287 0.52 12.61 3.29
N GLU A 288 0.34 11.63 4.16
CA GLU A 288 0.20 11.85 5.61
C GLU A 288 1.51 12.37 6.24
N LEU A 289 2.68 11.90 5.80
CA LEU A 289 3.97 12.44 6.24
C LEU A 289 4.13 13.93 5.87
N ASN A 290 3.66 14.33 4.69
CA ASN A 290 3.65 15.74 4.29
C ASN A 290 2.73 16.59 5.18
N LYS A 291 1.59 16.05 5.60
CA LYS A 291 0.72 16.73 6.59
C LYS A 291 1.39 16.84 7.95
N LEU A 292 2.09 15.81 8.43
CA LEU A 292 2.88 15.88 9.68
C LEU A 292 3.94 16.98 9.62
N ASN A 293 4.63 17.12 8.48
CA ASN A 293 5.56 18.22 8.24
C ASN A 293 4.88 19.59 8.32
N GLN A 294 3.72 19.75 7.70
CA GLN A 294 2.97 21.01 7.78
C GLN A 294 2.50 21.33 9.20
N LEU A 295 2.08 20.32 9.98
CA LEU A 295 1.69 20.49 11.37
C LEU A 295 2.89 20.87 12.25
N SER A 296 4.05 20.25 12.04
CA SER A 296 5.26 20.60 12.80
C SER A 296 5.74 22.02 12.48
N GLU A 297 5.70 22.44 11.21
CA GLU A 297 6.02 23.82 10.80
C GLU A 297 5.12 24.86 11.47
N ARG A 298 3.83 24.56 11.64
CA ARG A 298 2.89 25.44 12.36
C ARG A 298 3.25 25.57 13.84
N LEU A 299 3.83 24.53 14.43
CA LEU A 299 4.20 24.49 15.86
C LEU A 299 5.57 25.12 16.18
N VAL A 300 6.37 25.50 15.18
CA VAL A 300 7.74 26.04 15.35
C VAL A 300 7.80 27.19 16.36
N ASN A 301 6.81 28.08 16.33
CA ASN A 301 6.80 29.29 17.15
C ASN A 301 6.08 29.10 18.49
N ASP A 302 5.35 27.99 18.65
CA ASP A 302 4.47 27.75 19.80
C ASP A 302 5.00 26.67 20.76
N LEU A 303 6.01 25.90 20.34
CA LEU A 303 6.65 24.87 21.16
C LEU A 303 8.08 25.25 21.58
N PRO A 304 8.49 24.92 22.82
CA PRO A 304 9.89 24.92 23.23
C PRO A 304 10.77 24.22 22.19
N ARG A 305 11.98 24.77 21.98
CA ARG A 305 12.92 24.20 21.00
C ARG A 305 13.19 22.71 21.23
N SER A 306 13.26 22.27 22.48
CA SER A 306 13.46 20.86 22.82
C SER A 306 12.30 19.96 22.38
N GLN A 307 11.05 20.42 22.51
CA GLN A 307 9.87 19.68 22.07
C GLN A 307 9.75 19.69 20.55
N TYR A 308 9.96 20.84 19.92
CA TYR A 308 9.98 20.93 18.46
C TYR A 308 11.03 19.99 17.83
N GLU A 309 12.24 19.94 18.38
CA GLU A 309 13.28 19.00 17.92
C GLU A 309 12.88 17.52 18.11
N GLN A 310 12.08 17.19 19.13
CA GLN A 310 11.54 15.84 19.26
C GLN A 310 10.53 15.51 18.16
N LEU A 311 9.61 16.43 17.83
CA LEU A 311 8.66 16.24 16.73
C LEU A 311 9.40 16.09 15.39
N LYS A 312 10.44 16.91 15.17
CA LYS A 312 11.28 16.81 13.98
C LYS A 312 11.98 15.45 13.86
N ARG A 313 12.53 14.92 14.96
CA ARG A 313 13.13 13.56 14.99
C ARG A 313 12.11 12.46 14.70
N ILE A 314 10.86 12.62 15.15
CA ILE A 314 9.78 11.67 14.83
C ILE A 314 9.56 11.65 13.32
N ILE A 315 9.37 12.82 12.70
CA ILE A 315 9.20 12.95 11.24
C ILE A 315 10.38 12.31 10.50
N GLU A 316 11.62 12.65 10.87
CA GLU A 316 12.82 12.12 10.22
C GLU A 316 12.85 10.58 10.25
N ARG A 317 12.48 9.97 11.39
CA ARG A 317 12.37 8.50 11.51
C ARG A 317 11.25 7.92 10.64
N ARG A 318 10.10 8.59 10.55
CA ARG A 318 8.99 8.14 9.69
C ARG A 318 9.39 8.22 8.22
N GLN A 319 10.06 9.29 7.82
CA GLN A 319 10.57 9.48 6.47
C GLN A 319 11.59 8.41 6.08
N GLU A 320 12.55 8.11 6.95
CA GLU A 320 13.54 7.05 6.72
C GLU A 320 12.88 5.67 6.57
N ARG A 321 11.88 5.36 7.41
CA ARG A 321 11.14 4.09 7.35
C ARG A 321 10.30 3.98 6.08
N LEU A 322 9.64 5.05 5.66
CA LEU A 322 8.88 5.11 4.40
C LEU A 322 9.80 4.89 3.19
N LEU A 323 10.94 5.59 3.13
CA LEU A 323 11.93 5.43 2.06
C LEU A 323 12.44 3.98 1.98
N THR A 324 12.74 3.37 3.13
CA THR A 324 13.20 1.98 3.21
C THR A 324 12.14 1.00 2.71
N LEU A 325 10.87 1.19 3.11
CA LEU A 325 9.76 0.36 2.66
C LEU A 325 9.46 0.52 1.16
N ASN A 326 9.49 1.75 0.64
CA ASN A 326 9.35 2.01 -0.79
C ASN A 326 10.43 1.29 -1.61
N LYS A 327 11.70 1.39 -1.19
CA LYS A 327 12.81 0.68 -1.85
C LYS A 327 12.60 -0.84 -1.82
N THR A 328 12.17 -1.38 -0.68
CA THR A 328 11.92 -2.82 -0.50
C THR A 328 10.76 -3.29 -1.38
N CYS A 329 9.66 -2.52 -1.45
CA CYS A 329 8.50 -2.83 -2.29
C CYS A 329 8.86 -2.79 -3.79
N GLN A 330 9.65 -1.80 -4.23
CA GLN A 330 10.11 -1.71 -5.61
C GLN A 330 11.01 -2.89 -6.00
N GLN A 331 11.94 -3.27 -5.12
CA GLN A 331 12.80 -4.43 -5.35
C GLN A 331 11.96 -5.72 -5.44
N ALA A 332 11.06 -5.95 -4.48
CA ALA A 332 10.20 -7.14 -4.47
C ALA A 332 9.28 -7.20 -5.71
N ARG A 333 8.79 -6.06 -6.18
CA ARG A 333 8.02 -5.96 -7.44
C ARG A 333 8.88 -6.32 -8.65
N GLY A 334 10.11 -5.83 -8.73
CA GLY A 334 11.05 -6.16 -9.80
C GLY A 334 11.40 -7.66 -9.82
N GLU A 335 11.64 -8.26 -8.67
CA GLU A 335 11.87 -9.71 -8.52
C GLU A 335 10.65 -10.53 -8.97
N HIS A 336 9.43 -10.10 -8.60
CA HIS A 336 8.20 -10.75 -9.06
C HIS A 336 8.01 -10.61 -10.58
N GLU A 337 8.25 -9.45 -11.15
CA GLU A 337 8.13 -9.24 -12.60
C GLU A 337 9.11 -10.13 -13.37
N HIS A 338 10.35 -10.26 -12.88
CA HIS A 338 11.32 -11.21 -13.42
C HIS A 338 10.80 -12.65 -13.34
N MET A 339 10.25 -13.07 -12.20
CA MET A 339 9.66 -14.40 -12.05
C MET A 339 8.50 -14.65 -13.02
N ILE A 340 7.60 -13.68 -13.24
CA ILE A 340 6.52 -13.78 -14.24
C ILE A 340 7.12 -13.97 -15.64
N LYS A 341 8.13 -13.18 -16.01
CA LYS A 341 8.79 -13.29 -17.32
C LYS A 341 9.43 -14.67 -17.52
N THR A 342 10.12 -15.19 -16.50
CA THR A 342 10.69 -16.55 -16.55
C THR A 342 9.61 -17.62 -16.69
N GLN A 343 8.50 -17.48 -15.98
CA GLN A 343 7.39 -18.43 -16.07
C GLN A 343 6.69 -18.38 -17.43
N HIS A 344 6.51 -17.20 -18.01
CA HIS A 344 6.00 -17.06 -19.38
C HIS A 344 6.94 -17.70 -20.40
N LYS A 345 8.24 -17.47 -20.29
CA LYS A 345 9.23 -18.09 -21.18
C LYS A 345 9.22 -19.61 -21.08
N LEU A 346 9.17 -20.17 -19.86
CA LEU A 346 9.06 -21.61 -19.67
C LEU A 346 7.78 -22.17 -20.31
N ASN A 347 6.65 -21.47 -20.19
CA ASN A 347 5.41 -21.88 -20.86
C ASN A 347 5.53 -21.83 -22.39
N GLU A 348 6.15 -20.79 -22.96
CA GLU A 348 6.42 -20.70 -24.40
C GLU A 348 7.31 -21.86 -24.88
N ASP A 349 8.37 -22.18 -24.13
CA ASP A 349 9.28 -23.29 -24.41
C ASP A 349 8.53 -24.64 -24.36
N LEU A 350 7.70 -24.87 -23.35
CA LEU A 350 6.88 -26.09 -23.21
C LEU A 350 5.86 -26.25 -24.34
N ILE A 351 5.20 -25.15 -24.77
CA ILE A 351 4.30 -25.16 -25.92
C ILE A 351 5.07 -25.56 -27.18
N THR A 352 6.25 -25.00 -27.38
CA THR A 352 7.11 -25.28 -28.54
C THR A 352 7.56 -26.75 -28.57
N ILE A 353 7.95 -27.31 -27.42
CA ILE A 353 8.33 -28.74 -27.30
C ILE A 353 7.13 -29.64 -27.61
N ASN A 354 5.95 -29.34 -27.08
CA ASN A 354 4.73 -30.12 -27.33
C ASN A 354 4.35 -30.11 -28.83
N ASP A 355 4.45 -28.95 -29.49
CA ASP A 355 4.20 -28.83 -30.93
C ASP A 355 5.22 -29.63 -31.76
N TRP A 356 6.49 -29.66 -31.34
CA TRP A 356 7.52 -30.49 -31.97
C TRP A 356 7.21 -31.99 -31.82
N PHE A 357 6.84 -32.46 -30.62
CA PHE A 357 6.45 -33.84 -30.38
C PHE A 357 5.25 -34.27 -31.25
N ARG A 358 4.22 -33.42 -31.36
CA ARG A 358 3.06 -33.70 -32.21
C ARG A 358 3.42 -33.88 -33.68
N ARG A 359 4.36 -33.08 -34.21
CA ARG A 359 4.86 -33.22 -35.59
C ARG A 359 5.62 -34.53 -35.78
N LEU A 360 6.47 -34.90 -34.82
CA LEU A 360 7.20 -36.17 -34.85
C LEU A 360 6.25 -37.38 -34.92
N ILE A 361 5.18 -37.37 -34.12
CA ILE A 361 4.16 -38.44 -34.13
C ILE A 361 3.40 -38.48 -35.47
N GLN A 362 3.08 -37.32 -36.06
CA GLN A 362 2.44 -37.25 -37.37
C GLN A 362 3.34 -37.78 -38.50
N ASP A 363 4.63 -37.47 -38.47
CA ASP A 363 5.58 -37.93 -39.48
C ASP A 363 5.81 -39.45 -39.38
N LEU A 364 5.81 -40.00 -38.17
CA LEU A 364 6.01 -41.44 -37.92
C LEU A 364 4.75 -42.30 -38.13
N SER A 365 3.57 -41.69 -38.15
CA SER A 365 2.29 -42.38 -38.34
C SER A 365 1.85 -42.51 -39.81
N GLN A 366 2.59 -41.93 -40.77
CA GLN A 366 2.31 -42.17 -42.19
C GLN A 366 2.63 -43.62 -42.59
N PRO A 367 1.73 -44.34 -43.31
CA PRO A 367 1.98 -45.71 -43.72
C PRO A 367 2.98 -45.75 -44.87
N PHE A 368 4.22 -46.15 -44.58
CA PHE A 368 5.20 -46.49 -45.61
C PHE A 368 4.70 -47.68 -46.45
N GLU A 369 4.65 -47.52 -47.78
CA GLU A 369 4.24 -48.50 -48.82
C GLU A 369 5.18 -49.73 -48.94
N LEU A 370 5.65 -50.31 -47.84
CA LEU A 370 6.53 -51.49 -47.86
C LEU A 370 5.79 -52.84 -47.89
N ASN A 371 4.50 -52.87 -47.54
CA ASN A 371 3.72 -54.13 -47.60
C ASN A 371 3.47 -54.63 -49.03
N LEU A 372 3.57 -53.76 -50.04
CA LEU A 372 3.44 -54.15 -51.46
C LEU A 372 4.68 -54.88 -51.99
N SER A 373 5.87 -54.72 -51.40
CA SER A 373 7.10 -55.33 -51.93
C SER A 373 7.31 -56.80 -51.51
N LEU A 374 6.79 -57.23 -50.36
CA LEU A 374 7.01 -58.60 -49.87
C LEU A 374 6.20 -59.65 -50.66
N ASN A 375 4.94 -59.33 -51.00
CA ASN A 375 4.09 -60.21 -51.82
C ASN A 375 4.67 -60.36 -53.23
N ASN A 376 5.16 -59.27 -53.83
CA ASN A 376 5.79 -59.31 -55.15
C ASN A 376 7.09 -60.14 -55.17
N VAL A 377 7.86 -60.17 -54.07
CA VAL A 377 9.08 -61.00 -53.95
C VAL A 377 8.73 -62.48 -53.79
N ASN A 378 7.64 -62.80 -53.08
CA ASN A 378 7.14 -64.18 -52.96
C ASN A 378 6.59 -64.71 -54.29
N ASP A 379 5.84 -63.90 -55.03
CA ASP A 379 5.33 -64.27 -56.37
C ASP A 379 6.48 -64.50 -57.38
N LEU A 380 7.56 -63.71 -57.28
CA LEU A 380 8.76 -63.88 -58.11
C LEU A 380 9.50 -65.18 -57.78
N ARG A 381 9.61 -65.51 -56.48
CA ARG A 381 10.22 -66.76 -56.00
C ARG A 381 9.46 -67.98 -56.52
N ASP A 382 8.14 -67.94 -56.48
CA ASP A 382 7.28 -69.02 -56.97
C ASP A 382 7.35 -69.15 -58.50
N SER A 383 7.39 -68.03 -59.21
CA SER A 383 7.56 -68.01 -60.67
C SER A 383 8.91 -68.59 -61.11
N MET A 384 10.00 -68.28 -60.39
CA MET A 384 11.32 -68.85 -60.67
C MET A 384 11.40 -70.35 -60.39
N ASN A 385 10.73 -70.84 -59.35
CA ASN A 385 10.61 -72.28 -59.09
C ASN A 385 9.85 -73.00 -60.21
N GLN A 386 8.78 -72.40 -60.73
CA GLN A 386 8.06 -72.95 -61.88
C GLN A 386 8.91 -72.96 -63.15
N LEU A 387 9.70 -71.91 -63.40
CA LEU A 387 10.61 -71.85 -64.54
C LEU A 387 11.69 -72.93 -64.47
N ALA A 388 12.27 -73.16 -63.28
CA ALA A 388 13.24 -74.23 -63.05
C ALA A 388 12.66 -75.61 -63.37
N ILE A 389 11.45 -75.90 -62.90
CA ILE A 389 10.74 -77.15 -63.18
C ILE A 389 10.45 -77.30 -64.68
N SER A 390 10.03 -76.22 -65.35
CA SER A 390 9.75 -76.24 -66.79
C SER A 390 11.00 -76.51 -67.63
N ILE A 391 12.13 -75.88 -67.29
CA ILE A 391 13.40 -76.08 -67.99
C ILE A 391 13.91 -77.50 -67.78
N ASP A 392 13.89 -78.03 -66.55
CA ASP A 392 14.26 -79.43 -66.28
C ASP A 392 13.39 -80.41 -67.08
N GLN A 393 12.08 -80.19 -67.14
CA GLN A 393 11.17 -81.03 -67.93
C GLN A 393 11.48 -80.97 -69.45
N ARG A 394 11.81 -79.79 -69.99
CA ARG A 394 12.19 -79.65 -71.41
C ARG A 394 13.54 -80.31 -71.70
N LEU A 395 14.52 -80.18 -70.81
CA LEU A 395 15.83 -80.81 -70.96
C LEU A 395 15.73 -82.34 -70.87
N VAL A 396 14.89 -82.88 -69.98
CA VAL A 396 14.59 -84.32 -69.93
C VAL A 396 13.95 -84.79 -71.23
N ARG A 397 13.00 -84.05 -71.81
CA ARG A 397 12.40 -84.41 -73.11
C ARG A 397 13.41 -84.39 -74.27
N ILE A 398 14.34 -83.45 -74.28
CA ILE A 398 15.43 -83.39 -75.27
C ILE A 398 16.37 -84.58 -75.08
N GLU A 399 16.74 -84.90 -73.85
CA GLU A 399 17.58 -86.06 -73.55
C GLU A 399 16.90 -87.38 -73.94
N GLN A 400 15.61 -87.51 -73.67
CA GLN A 400 14.78 -88.65 -74.05
C GLN A 400 14.70 -88.80 -75.59
N ALA A 401 14.47 -87.69 -76.31
CA ALA A 401 14.43 -87.69 -77.77
C ALA A 401 15.79 -88.06 -78.39
N LEU A 402 16.90 -87.67 -77.76
CA LEU A 402 18.25 -88.04 -78.19
C LEU A 402 18.58 -89.53 -77.91
N ARG A 403 17.93 -90.15 -76.91
CA ARG A 403 18.13 -91.57 -76.56
C ARG A 403 17.20 -92.53 -77.33
N ASP A 404 15.96 -92.12 -77.58
CA ASP A 404 14.92 -93.01 -78.13
C ASP A 404 14.98 -93.16 -79.67
N GLU A 405 15.69 -92.28 -80.39
CA GLU A 405 15.87 -92.38 -81.87
C GLU A 405 17.35 -92.47 -82.31
N PRO A 406 18.10 -93.56 -82.03
CA PRO A 406 19.47 -93.71 -82.54
C PRO A 406 19.53 -93.92 -84.06
N ASN A 407 18.46 -94.45 -84.66
CA ASN A 407 18.48 -94.97 -86.03
C ASN A 407 17.88 -94.04 -87.10
N LEU A 408 17.55 -92.79 -86.76
CA LEU A 408 16.90 -91.83 -87.67
C LEU A 408 17.83 -90.70 -88.15
N ILE A 409 19.08 -90.65 -87.67
CA ILE A 409 20.09 -89.70 -88.14
C ILE A 409 21.41 -90.47 -88.29
N ASN A 410 22.04 -90.44 -89.46
CA ASN A 410 23.41 -90.95 -89.70
C ASN A 410 24.46 -90.12 -88.92
N SER A 411 24.31 -89.99 -87.60
CA SER A 411 25.25 -89.30 -86.71
C SER A 411 26.11 -90.35 -86.03
N SER A 412 27.42 -90.14 -85.95
CA SER A 412 28.29 -91.09 -85.26
C SER A 412 27.99 -91.13 -83.75
N ASP A 413 28.26 -92.25 -83.11
CA ASP A 413 28.09 -92.47 -81.67
C ASP A 413 28.85 -91.45 -80.80
N ALA A 414 29.90 -90.83 -81.37
CA ALA A 414 30.66 -89.75 -80.76
C ALA A 414 29.89 -88.41 -80.77
N GLU A 415 29.15 -88.13 -81.84
CA GLU A 415 28.39 -86.89 -82.02
C GLU A 415 27.16 -86.84 -81.09
N ILE A 416 26.51 -87.98 -80.86
CA ILE A 416 25.42 -88.11 -79.89
C ILE A 416 25.93 -87.88 -78.47
N ARG A 417 27.11 -88.41 -78.13
CA ARG A 417 27.75 -88.18 -76.82
C ARG A 417 28.16 -86.72 -76.61
N GLU A 418 28.69 -86.06 -77.64
CA GLU A 418 29.03 -84.64 -77.57
C GLU A 418 27.79 -83.77 -77.33
N ARG A 419 26.69 -84.06 -78.02
CA ARG A 419 25.41 -83.35 -77.81
C ARG A 419 24.80 -83.61 -76.44
N LEU A 420 24.89 -84.85 -75.93
CA LEU A 420 24.47 -85.17 -74.56
C LEU A 420 25.34 -84.47 -73.50
N ASN A 421 26.65 -84.36 -73.74
CA ASN A 421 27.55 -83.60 -72.87
C ASN A 421 27.19 -82.10 -72.85
N ILE A 422 26.85 -81.51 -74.00
CA ILE A 422 26.38 -80.11 -74.07
C ILE A 422 25.07 -79.95 -73.28
N VAL A 423 24.13 -80.91 -73.37
CA VAL A 423 22.88 -80.87 -72.60
C VAL A 423 23.14 -80.98 -71.10
N GLU A 424 24.06 -81.85 -70.66
CA GLU A 424 24.44 -81.95 -69.25
C GLU A 424 25.19 -80.70 -68.74
N GLU A 425 26.04 -80.11 -69.57
CA GLU A 425 26.72 -78.86 -69.24
C GLU A 425 25.71 -77.70 -69.13
N LEU A 426 24.72 -77.64 -70.01
CA LEU A 426 23.62 -76.68 -69.93
C LEU A 426 22.75 -76.91 -68.68
N LYS A 427 22.42 -78.16 -68.32
CA LYS A 427 21.75 -78.47 -67.04
C LYS A 427 22.55 -77.96 -65.86
N HIS A 428 23.87 -78.18 -65.86
CA HIS A 428 24.73 -77.75 -64.77
C HIS A 428 24.82 -76.22 -64.66
N GLN A 429 24.94 -75.52 -65.79
CA GLN A 429 24.96 -74.06 -65.84
C GLN A 429 23.63 -73.45 -65.38
N VAL A 430 22.49 -73.96 -65.88
CA VAL A 430 21.15 -73.49 -65.47
C VAL A 430 20.92 -73.74 -63.98
N LYS A 431 21.26 -74.93 -63.47
CA LYS A 431 21.10 -75.27 -62.05
C LYS A 431 21.99 -74.43 -61.14
N SER A 432 23.25 -74.22 -61.52
CA SER A 432 24.18 -73.32 -60.81
C SER A 432 23.66 -71.88 -60.78
N HIS A 433 23.11 -71.40 -61.90
CA HIS A 433 22.61 -70.04 -62.03
C HIS A 433 21.31 -69.81 -61.24
N LEU A 434 20.35 -70.74 -61.31
CA LEU A 434 19.13 -70.70 -60.50
C LEU A 434 19.42 -70.78 -59.01
N ASN A 435 20.40 -71.58 -58.60
CA ASN A 435 20.76 -71.70 -57.18
C ASN A 435 21.41 -70.42 -56.64
N LYS A 436 22.26 -69.75 -57.44
CA LYS A 436 22.81 -68.42 -57.09
C LYS A 436 21.72 -67.37 -56.94
N GLN A 437 20.73 -67.35 -57.83
CA GLN A 437 19.63 -66.40 -57.74
C GLN A 437 18.68 -66.69 -56.57
N ARG A 438 18.46 -67.96 -56.25
CA ARG A 438 17.67 -68.36 -55.08
C ARG A 438 18.31 -67.86 -53.78
N ILE A 439 19.63 -67.98 -53.62
CA ILE A 439 20.36 -67.46 -52.46
C ILE A 439 20.16 -65.95 -52.34
N ILE A 440 20.29 -65.22 -53.45
CA ILE A 440 20.06 -63.77 -53.48
C ILE A 440 18.61 -63.42 -53.08
N LEU A 441 17.61 -64.16 -53.57
CA LEU A 441 16.20 -63.95 -53.21
C LEU A 441 15.90 -64.27 -51.74
N ASP A 442 16.51 -65.32 -51.18
CA ASP A 442 16.35 -65.68 -49.77
C ASP A 442 16.97 -64.60 -48.86
N ASP A 443 18.17 -64.08 -49.20
CA ASP A 443 18.81 -62.97 -48.50
C ASP A 443 17.97 -61.68 -48.57
N VAL A 444 17.38 -61.40 -49.74
CA VAL A 444 16.45 -60.28 -49.97
C VAL A 444 15.22 -60.40 -49.08
N HIS A 445 14.60 -61.58 -49.04
CA HIS A 445 13.41 -61.82 -48.22
C HIS A 445 13.71 -61.66 -46.73
N GLN A 446 14.88 -62.13 -46.27
CA GLN A 446 15.31 -61.99 -44.88
C GLN A 446 15.55 -60.51 -44.49
N GLY A 447 16.17 -59.72 -45.37
CA GLY A 447 16.40 -58.28 -45.16
C GLY A 447 15.11 -57.48 -45.01
N ILE A 448 14.12 -57.70 -45.88
CA ILE A 448 12.82 -57.00 -45.79
C ILE A 448 12.06 -57.43 -44.52
N THR A 449 12.12 -58.72 -44.16
CA THR A 449 11.48 -59.24 -42.94
C THR A 449 12.06 -58.58 -41.67
N GLN A 450 13.38 -58.40 -41.60
CA GLN A 450 14.04 -57.71 -40.48
C GLN A 450 13.63 -56.23 -40.41
N TYR A 451 13.54 -55.55 -41.55
CA TYR A 451 13.10 -54.14 -41.61
C TYR A 451 11.67 -53.96 -41.10
N ILE A 452 10.74 -54.85 -41.48
CA ILE A 452 9.35 -54.83 -41.01
C ILE A 452 9.28 -55.06 -39.49
N LYS A 453 10.10 -55.96 -38.96
CA LYS A 453 10.16 -56.23 -37.52
C LYS A 453 10.64 -55.01 -36.73
N LEU A 454 11.74 -54.38 -37.16
CA LEU A 454 12.29 -53.17 -36.52
C LEU A 454 11.31 -52.00 -36.56
N THR A 455 10.66 -51.76 -37.70
CA THR A 455 9.67 -50.68 -37.81
C THR A 455 8.43 -50.92 -36.95
N THR A 456 8.04 -52.19 -36.75
CA THR A 456 6.95 -52.54 -35.85
C THR A 456 7.35 -52.33 -34.39
N GLU A 457 8.54 -52.75 -33.98
CA GLU A 457 9.06 -52.54 -32.61
C GLU A 457 9.16 -51.06 -32.23
N VAL A 458 9.65 -50.21 -33.16
CA VAL A 458 9.70 -48.75 -32.97
C VAL A 458 8.30 -48.15 -32.80
N LYS A 459 7.31 -48.59 -33.59
CA LYS A 459 5.92 -48.13 -33.44
C LYS A 459 5.34 -48.46 -32.06
N THR A 460 5.61 -49.65 -31.51
CA THR A 460 5.13 -50.02 -30.18
C THR A 460 5.74 -49.14 -29.09
N VAL A 461 7.04 -48.85 -29.17
CA VAL A 461 7.74 -47.98 -28.21
C VAL A 461 7.19 -46.55 -28.23
N ILE A 462 6.89 -46.02 -29.42
CA ILE A 462 6.29 -44.69 -29.57
C ILE A 462 4.87 -44.65 -28.97
N CYS A 463 4.03 -45.66 -29.26
CA CYS A 463 2.69 -45.73 -28.70
C CYS A 463 2.69 -45.86 -27.16
N ASP A 464 3.63 -46.62 -26.59
CA ASP A 464 3.77 -46.76 -25.14
C ASP A 464 4.25 -45.45 -24.47
N ALA A 465 5.10 -44.67 -25.15
CA ALA A 465 5.51 -43.35 -24.69
C ALA A 465 4.35 -42.35 -24.70
N ASP A 466 3.55 -42.35 -25.76
CA ASP A 466 2.37 -41.48 -25.90
C ASP A 466 1.31 -41.78 -24.81
N PHE A 467 1.12 -43.07 -24.49
CA PHE A 467 0.19 -43.50 -23.44
C PHE A 467 0.67 -43.14 -22.03
N LYS A 468 1.99 -43.19 -21.78
CA LYS A 468 2.57 -42.76 -20.50
C LYS A 468 2.55 -41.26 -20.32
N LEU A 469 2.63 -40.47 -21.40
CA LEU A 469 2.59 -39.01 -21.36
C LEU A 469 1.16 -38.43 -21.23
N ALA A 470 0.12 -39.21 -21.52
CA ALA A 470 -1.28 -38.74 -21.48
C ALA A 470 -1.75 -38.21 -20.09
N PRO A 471 -1.38 -38.78 -18.92
CA PRO A 471 -1.76 -38.26 -17.61
C PRO A 471 -1.04 -36.96 -17.20
N PHE A 472 0.02 -36.56 -17.92
CA PHE A 472 0.83 -35.38 -17.58
C PHE A 472 0.11 -34.05 -17.88
N PHE A 473 -0.95 -34.08 -18.68
CA PHE A 473 -1.71 -32.87 -19.04
C PHE A 473 -2.82 -32.52 -18.05
N ASP A 474 -3.06 -33.34 -17.01
CA ASP A 474 -4.06 -33.11 -15.96
C ASP A 474 -3.39 -32.97 -14.57
N GLY A 475 -2.91 -31.76 -14.26
CA GLY A 475 -2.63 -31.31 -12.88
C GLY A 475 -1.16 -31.21 -12.47
N TYR A 476 -0.75 -29.98 -12.10
CA TYR A 476 0.61 -29.60 -11.70
C TYR A 476 0.90 -29.88 -10.21
N ASP A 477 1.93 -30.69 -9.90
CA ASP A 477 2.55 -30.77 -8.56
C ASP A 477 4.07 -30.61 -8.66
N ARG A 478 4.65 -29.72 -7.84
CA ARG A 478 6.05 -29.26 -7.90
C ARG A 478 7.07 -30.33 -7.47
N LYS A 479 6.68 -31.32 -6.65
CA LYS A 479 7.59 -32.39 -6.21
C LYS A 479 7.98 -33.38 -7.31
N ARG A 480 7.27 -33.32 -8.43
CA ARG A 480 7.36 -34.28 -9.52
C ARG A 480 8.36 -33.85 -10.62
N LEU A 481 8.79 -32.59 -10.62
CA LEU A 481 9.66 -32.02 -11.67
C LEU A 481 11.03 -32.72 -11.81
N ASP A 482 11.70 -33.05 -10.70
CA ASP A 482 13.02 -33.70 -10.73
C ASP A 482 12.94 -35.18 -11.18
N GLU A 483 11.82 -35.85 -10.91
CA GLU A 483 11.54 -37.20 -11.44
C GLU A 483 11.21 -37.12 -12.95
N HIS A 484 10.53 -36.04 -13.36
CA HIS A 484 10.15 -35.82 -14.75
C HIS A 484 11.33 -35.43 -15.65
N GLU A 485 12.32 -34.68 -15.17
CA GLU A 485 13.54 -34.39 -15.92
C GLU A 485 14.35 -35.66 -16.21
N LYS A 486 14.34 -36.63 -15.29
CA LYS A 486 14.97 -37.95 -15.49
C LYS A 486 14.22 -38.82 -16.49
N GLU A 487 12.89 -38.83 -16.45
CA GLU A 487 12.08 -39.56 -17.44
C GLU A 487 12.20 -38.96 -18.84
N LEU A 488 12.29 -37.63 -18.95
CA LEU A 488 12.47 -36.96 -20.24
C LEU A 488 13.83 -37.30 -20.85
N ASN A 489 14.90 -37.24 -20.07
CA ASN A 489 16.25 -37.62 -20.52
C ASN A 489 16.32 -39.10 -20.95
N PHE A 490 15.64 -40.00 -20.23
CA PHE A 490 15.55 -41.40 -20.63
C PHE A 490 14.82 -41.59 -21.96
N LEU A 491 13.72 -40.86 -22.18
CA LEU A 491 12.97 -40.91 -23.44
C LEU A 491 13.77 -40.31 -24.61
N GLU A 492 14.54 -39.24 -24.39
CA GLU A 492 15.44 -38.68 -25.40
C GLU A 492 16.53 -39.68 -25.82
N GLU A 493 17.13 -40.40 -24.85
CA GLU A 493 18.16 -41.40 -25.11
C GLU A 493 17.59 -42.60 -25.89
N VAL A 494 16.40 -43.08 -25.51
CA VAL A 494 15.69 -44.15 -26.24
C VAL A 494 15.31 -43.70 -27.66
N CYS A 495 14.83 -42.47 -27.84
CA CYS A 495 14.48 -41.95 -29.16
C CYS A 495 15.73 -41.79 -30.05
N ALA A 496 16.85 -41.32 -29.50
CA ALA A 496 18.11 -41.19 -30.23
C ALA A 496 18.63 -42.56 -30.70
N GLU A 497 18.58 -43.58 -29.83
CA GLU A 497 19.04 -44.93 -30.19
C GLU A 497 18.14 -45.59 -31.25
N GLN A 498 16.83 -45.42 -31.18
CA GLN A 498 15.91 -45.95 -32.18
C GLN A 498 16.05 -45.23 -33.53
N ASN A 499 16.30 -43.93 -33.53
CA ASN A 499 16.53 -43.16 -34.75
C ASN A 499 17.84 -43.58 -35.45
N TYR A 500 18.90 -43.85 -34.68
CA TYR A 500 20.13 -44.42 -35.20
C TYR A 500 19.91 -45.78 -35.90
N ARG A 501 19.16 -46.69 -35.25
CA ARG A 501 18.83 -48.02 -35.83
C ARG A 501 17.98 -47.91 -37.10
N LEU A 502 17.08 -46.93 -37.18
CA LEU A 502 16.25 -46.65 -38.36
C LEU A 502 17.09 -46.13 -39.54
N VAL A 503 18.03 -45.22 -39.29
CA VAL A 503 18.96 -44.71 -40.31
C VAL A 503 19.85 -45.83 -40.85
N GLU A 504 20.34 -46.72 -39.98
CA GLU A 504 21.16 -47.86 -40.38
C GLU A 504 20.37 -48.88 -41.23
N ALA A 505 19.12 -49.16 -40.84
CA ALA A 505 18.20 -50.00 -41.63
C ALA A 505 17.89 -49.37 -43.01
N HIS A 506 17.73 -48.04 -43.09
CA HIS A 506 17.50 -47.34 -44.35
C HIS A 506 18.71 -47.42 -45.29
N LYS A 507 19.93 -47.35 -44.74
CA LYS A 507 21.18 -47.49 -45.49
C LYS A 507 21.36 -48.89 -46.08
N ILE A 508 20.92 -49.93 -45.35
CA ILE A 508 20.86 -51.31 -45.85
C ILE A 508 19.87 -51.40 -47.03
N VAL A 509 18.70 -50.77 -46.92
CA VAL A 509 17.67 -50.73 -47.99
C VAL A 509 18.14 -49.96 -49.24
N GLU A 510 18.90 -48.87 -49.10
CA GLU A 510 19.49 -48.18 -50.26
C GLU A 510 20.58 -49.00 -50.97
N THR A 511 21.44 -49.66 -50.19
CA THR A 511 22.48 -50.57 -50.72
C THR A 511 21.83 -51.74 -51.47
N PHE A 512 20.70 -52.23 -50.95
CA PHE A 512 19.83 -53.23 -51.56
C PHE A 512 19.18 -52.74 -52.87
N ARG A 513 18.66 -51.51 -52.91
CA ARG A 513 18.06 -50.90 -54.11
C ARG A 513 19.07 -50.73 -55.25
N SER A 514 20.32 -50.48 -54.91
CA SER A 514 21.45 -50.42 -55.84
C SER A 514 21.78 -51.80 -56.44
N HIS A 515 21.87 -52.84 -55.60
CA HIS A 515 22.16 -54.21 -56.05
C HIS A 515 21.06 -54.80 -56.96
N LEU A 516 19.78 -54.55 -56.65
CA LEU A 516 18.66 -54.97 -57.50
C LEU A 516 18.69 -54.30 -58.89
N ARG A 517 19.03 -53.01 -58.98
CA ARG A 517 19.11 -52.29 -60.27
C ARG A 517 20.27 -52.75 -61.14
N SER A 518 21.40 -53.12 -60.53
CA SER A 518 22.58 -53.62 -61.24
C SER A 518 22.36 -55.04 -61.76
N ASN A 519 21.83 -55.94 -60.92
CA ASN A 519 21.75 -57.37 -61.27
C ASN A 519 20.48 -57.73 -62.05
N ALA A 520 19.34 -57.08 -61.86
CA ALA A 520 18.11 -57.45 -62.57
C ALA A 520 18.13 -57.09 -64.07
N ARG A 521 18.83 -56.00 -64.45
CA ARG A 521 18.91 -55.51 -65.84
C ARG A 521 19.77 -56.40 -66.74
N ASP A 522 20.93 -56.82 -66.25
CA ASP A 522 21.83 -57.71 -67.01
C ASP A 522 21.27 -59.13 -67.15
N LEU A 523 20.40 -59.53 -66.24
CA LEU A 523 19.92 -60.90 -66.12
C LEU A 523 18.61 -61.15 -66.90
N CYS A 524 17.65 -60.23 -66.84
CA CYS A 524 16.38 -60.40 -67.56
C CYS A 524 16.49 -60.14 -69.07
N ASP A 525 17.29 -59.16 -69.49
CA ASP A 525 17.23 -58.69 -70.88
C ASP A 525 18.26 -59.33 -71.82
N ASN A 526 19.45 -59.70 -71.34
CA ASN A 526 20.54 -60.17 -72.21
C ASN A 526 20.74 -61.69 -72.17
N GLN A 527 20.68 -62.33 -70.99
CA GLN A 527 20.94 -63.77 -70.89
C GLN A 527 19.71 -64.62 -71.22
N LEU A 528 18.51 -64.17 -70.82
CA LEU A 528 17.26 -64.86 -71.13
C LEU A 528 16.94 -64.83 -72.64
N ARG A 529 17.26 -63.71 -73.30
CA ARG A 529 17.17 -63.54 -74.76
C ARG A 529 18.14 -64.46 -75.50
N ASN A 530 19.39 -64.56 -75.04
CA ASN A 530 20.37 -65.48 -75.62
C ASN A 530 19.97 -66.96 -75.43
N PHE A 531 19.41 -67.33 -74.27
CA PHE A 531 18.91 -68.68 -74.03
C PHE A 531 17.68 -69.02 -74.89
N GLN A 532 16.73 -68.10 -75.02
CA GLN A 532 15.55 -68.25 -75.89
C GLN A 532 15.96 -68.39 -77.36
N GLN A 533 16.88 -67.54 -77.84
CA GLN A 533 17.42 -67.60 -79.20
C GLN A 533 18.08 -68.94 -79.50
N THR A 534 18.86 -69.47 -78.56
CA THR A 534 19.56 -70.77 -78.71
C THR A 534 18.57 -71.94 -78.77
N ILE A 535 17.48 -71.89 -78.00
CA ILE A 535 16.42 -72.90 -78.02
C ILE A 535 15.61 -72.82 -79.32
N GLU A 536 15.25 -71.63 -79.79
CA GLU A 536 14.55 -71.44 -81.07
C GLU A 536 15.37 -71.93 -82.28
N ASP A 537 16.68 -71.67 -82.30
CA ASP A 537 17.59 -72.16 -83.34
C ASP A 537 17.66 -73.70 -83.36
N LEU A 538 17.67 -74.34 -82.19
CA LEU A 538 17.67 -75.80 -82.06
C LEU A 538 16.34 -76.41 -82.51
N GLU A 539 15.21 -75.83 -82.10
CA GLU A 539 13.87 -76.28 -82.51
C GLU A 539 13.68 -76.15 -84.03
N THR A 540 14.15 -75.05 -84.62
CA THR A 540 14.11 -74.82 -86.07
C THR A 540 14.93 -75.85 -86.84
N ARG A 541 16.14 -76.17 -86.36
CA ARG A 541 17.00 -77.20 -86.96
C ARG A 541 16.39 -78.61 -86.88
N ILE A 542 15.77 -78.97 -85.75
CA ILE A 542 15.08 -80.24 -85.58
C ILE A 542 13.89 -80.34 -86.54
N HIS A 543 13.11 -79.26 -86.69
CA HIS A 543 11.96 -79.23 -87.58
C HIS A 543 12.35 -79.36 -89.06
N GLN A 544 13.41 -78.66 -89.47
CA GLN A 544 13.98 -78.76 -90.83
C GLN A 544 14.42 -80.19 -91.15
N ARG A 545 15.11 -80.85 -90.21
CA ARG A 545 15.59 -82.24 -90.37
C ARG A 545 14.44 -83.25 -90.44
N ARG A 546 13.36 -83.07 -89.66
CA ARG A 546 12.16 -83.91 -89.76
C ARG A 546 11.54 -83.84 -91.16
N LYS A 547 11.48 -82.64 -91.75
CA LYS A 547 10.96 -82.44 -93.11
C LYS A 547 11.80 -83.16 -94.17
N GLU A 548 13.13 -83.10 -94.07
CA GLU A 548 14.05 -83.85 -94.95
C GLU A 548 13.88 -85.37 -94.82
N ILE A 549 13.67 -85.87 -93.60
CA ILE A 549 13.44 -87.29 -93.32
C ILE A 549 12.11 -87.76 -93.95
N ASP A 550 11.05 -86.97 -93.87
CA ASP A 550 9.76 -87.30 -94.48
C ASP A 550 9.85 -87.34 -96.01
N GLU A 551 10.61 -86.43 -96.62
CA GLU A 551 10.89 -86.47 -98.06
C GLU A 551 11.69 -87.72 -98.47
N ILE A 552 12.66 -88.13 -97.67
CA ILE A 552 13.44 -89.36 -97.90
C ILE A 552 12.54 -90.59 -97.74
N ARG A 553 11.66 -90.64 -96.72
CA ARG A 553 10.68 -91.71 -96.54
C ARG A 553 9.72 -91.83 -97.73
N GLN A 554 9.22 -90.71 -98.25
CA GLN A 554 8.38 -90.72 -99.46
C GLN A 554 9.13 -91.25 -100.68
N LYS A 555 10.40 -90.86 -100.89
CA LYS A 555 11.24 -91.37 -101.99
C LYS A 555 11.51 -92.88 -101.84
N SER A 556 11.81 -93.34 -100.63
CA SER A 556 12.03 -94.76 -100.32
C SER A 556 10.79 -95.61 -100.61
N ASN A 557 9.60 -95.17 -100.19
CA ASN A 557 8.35 -95.90 -100.44
C ASN A 557 8.01 -96.03 -101.94
N ARG A 558 8.34 -95.02 -102.75
CA ARG A 558 8.21 -95.08 -104.22
C ARG A 558 9.20 -96.06 -104.86
N PHE A 559 10.42 -96.13 -104.32
CA PHE A 559 11.45 -97.05 -104.80
C PHE A 559 11.09 -98.51 -104.48
N SER A 560 10.63 -98.79 -103.27
CA SER A 560 10.17 -100.12 -102.85
C SER A 560 9.01 -100.64 -103.69
N SER A 561 8.05 -99.77 -104.05
CA SER A 561 6.93 -100.15 -104.94
C SER A 561 7.39 -100.49 -106.36
N SER A 562 8.46 -99.83 -106.84
CA SER A 562 9.01 -100.08 -108.18
C SER A 562 9.79 -101.41 -108.24
N ILE A 563 10.48 -101.79 -107.16
CA ILE A 563 11.22 -103.05 -107.05
C ILE A 563 10.27 -104.26 -107.07
N VAL A 564 9.15 -104.19 -106.34
CA VAL A 564 8.13 -105.26 -106.34
C VAL A 564 7.56 -105.47 -107.76
N HIS A 565 7.36 -104.40 -108.51
CA HIS A 565 6.88 -104.48 -109.89
C HIS A 565 7.90 -105.11 -110.84
N LEU A 566 9.19 -104.82 -110.67
CA LEU A 566 10.29 -105.39 -111.46
C LEU A 566 10.50 -106.88 -111.15
N GLN A 567 10.41 -107.30 -109.89
CA GLN A 567 10.48 -108.72 -109.50
C GLN A 567 9.34 -109.53 -110.11
N SER A 568 8.10 -109.03 -110.05
CA SER A 568 6.97 -109.70 -110.67
C SER A 568 7.13 -109.87 -112.19
N ASN A 569 7.74 -108.91 -112.88
CA ASN A 569 7.99 -108.99 -114.33
C ASN A 569 9.15 -109.94 -114.66
N ALA A 570 10.19 -109.98 -113.83
CA ALA A 570 11.32 -110.89 -113.98
C ALA A 570 10.88 -112.36 -113.79
N ASP A 571 10.04 -112.65 -112.80
CA ASP A 571 9.49 -113.99 -112.56
C ASP A 571 8.59 -114.44 -113.73
N HIS A 572 7.83 -113.51 -114.32
CA HIS A 572 7.00 -113.79 -115.49
C HIS A 572 7.84 -114.12 -116.73
N LEU A 573 8.93 -113.38 -116.96
CA LEU A 573 9.87 -113.63 -118.07
C LEU A 573 10.64 -114.94 -117.90
N LEU A 574 11.09 -115.26 -116.67
CA LEU A 574 11.73 -116.54 -116.35
C LEU A 574 10.79 -117.72 -116.64
N HIS A 575 9.51 -117.61 -116.27
CA HIS A 575 8.53 -118.66 -116.55
C HIS A 575 8.23 -118.84 -118.05
N MET A 576 8.34 -117.76 -118.84
CA MET A 576 8.21 -117.83 -120.30
C MET A 576 9.42 -118.49 -120.97
N ILE A 577 10.63 -118.22 -120.47
CA ILE A 577 11.87 -118.79 -121.01
C ILE A 577 11.94 -120.31 -120.73
N GLU A 578 11.54 -120.77 -119.54
CA GLU A 578 11.55 -122.19 -119.18
C GLU A 578 10.57 -123.07 -119.99
N LYS A 579 9.57 -122.48 -120.67
CA LYS A 579 8.56 -123.19 -121.47
C LYS A 579 8.81 -123.15 -122.98
N SER A 580 9.88 -122.49 -123.45
CA SER A 580 10.17 -122.39 -124.88
C SER A 580 10.99 -123.61 -125.38
N PRO A 581 10.49 -124.40 -126.33
CA PRO A 581 11.13 -125.66 -126.75
C PRO A 581 12.41 -125.51 -127.58
N ASP A 582 12.78 -124.29 -128.02
CA ASP A 582 14.03 -124.02 -128.75
C ASP A 582 15.22 -123.64 -127.83
N VAL A 583 15.05 -123.73 -126.50
CA VAL A 583 16.08 -123.38 -125.49
C VAL A 583 16.31 -124.56 -124.51
N LYS A 584 16.31 -125.80 -125.03
CA LYS A 584 16.80 -126.99 -124.32
C LYS A 584 18.11 -127.52 -124.91
#